data_AF-U3B538-F1
#
_entry.id   AF-U3B538-F1
#
_cell.length_a   1.000
_cell.length_b   1.000
_cell.length_c   1.000
_cell.angle_alpha   90.00
_cell.angle_beta   90.00
_cell.angle_gamma   90.00
#
_symmetry.space_group_name_H-M   'P 1'
#
loop_
_entity.id
_entity.type
_entity.pdbx_description
1 polymer ?
#
loop_
_entity_poly.entity_id
_entity_poly.type
_entity_poly.pdbx_seq_one_letter_code
_entity_poly.pdbx_strand_id
1 'polypeptide(L)'
;MAGFLIDPNKAFSGDQGASDVLGQLYRAQWEDWKTRFRPYIDRLADMAKSPTFARQQGDAASAAVNTSYANTGEALKLQRQGMGLNLTPAQQQAEQRKLSLGRAADSAAAYNQASISARDLQDKILAGGMGLSNIPNTGQVQQG
;
A
#
# COMPACT_ATOMS: atom_id res chain seq x y z
N MET A 1 18.03 18.40 6.65
CA MET A 1 17.03 18.59 7.72
C MET A 1 17.53 19.71 8.62
N ALA A 2 16.81 20.82 8.72
CA ALA A 2 17.18 21.87 9.66
C ALA A 2 16.76 21.42 11.07
N GLY A 3 17.73 21.17 11.96
CA GLY A 3 17.45 20.84 13.35
C GLY A 3 16.90 22.07 14.07
N PHE A 4 15.74 21.96 14.71
CA PHE A 4 15.24 22.99 15.61
C PHE A 4 16.10 23.00 16.88
N LEU A 5 16.94 24.04 17.03
CA LEU A 5 17.72 24.28 18.23
C LEU A 5 16.84 25.01 19.26
N ILE A 6 16.47 24.29 20.32
CA ILE A 6 15.81 24.86 21.50
C ILE A 6 16.90 25.14 22.53
N ASP A 7 16.99 26.38 23.02
CA ASP A 7 17.90 26.74 24.10
C ASP A 7 17.25 26.45 25.46
N PRO A 8 17.66 25.38 26.17
CA PRO A 8 17.06 25.02 27.45
C PRO A 8 17.35 26.05 28.55
N ASN A 9 18.38 26.88 28.41
CA ASN A 9 18.75 27.85 29.43
C ASN A 9 17.74 29.00 29.54
N LYS A 10 16.93 29.23 28.49
CA LYS A 10 15.80 30.17 28.52
C LYS A 10 14.68 29.73 29.47
N ALA A 11 14.66 28.46 29.89
CA ALA A 11 13.68 27.98 30.87
C ALA A 11 13.84 28.65 32.24
N PHE A 12 15.04 29.15 32.54
CA PHE A 12 15.39 29.74 33.83
C PHE A 12 15.45 31.28 33.80
N SER A 13 15.07 31.90 32.69
CA SER A 13 15.06 33.37 32.54
C SER A 13 13.66 33.94 32.67
N GLY A 14 13.42 34.75 33.71
CA GLY A 14 12.14 35.45 33.96
C GLY A 14 10.99 34.53 34.40
N ASP A 15 9.85 35.12 34.77
CA ASP A 15 8.70 34.40 35.33
C ASP A 15 8.00 33.42 34.36
N GLN A 16 8.27 33.53 33.04
CA GLN A 16 7.63 32.72 31.99
C GLN A 16 8.61 31.89 31.14
N GLY A 17 9.90 31.89 31.48
CA GLY A 17 10.94 31.22 30.67
C GLY A 17 10.65 29.73 30.41
N ALA A 18 10.18 29.01 31.43
CA ALA A 18 9.80 27.60 31.30
C ALA A 18 8.61 27.40 30.35
N SER A 19 7.59 28.26 30.42
CA SER A 19 6.41 28.21 29.55
C SER A 19 6.78 28.49 28.09
N ASP A 20 7.70 29.41 27.84
CA ASP A 20 8.18 29.72 26.49
C ASP A 20 9.00 28.58 25.87
N VAL A 21 9.89 27.96 26.65
CA VAL A 21 10.67 26.80 26.20
C VAL A 21 9.74 25.60 25.90
N LEU A 22 8.76 25.33 26.76
CA LEU A 22 7.76 24.30 26.50
C LEU A 22 6.93 24.61 25.25
N GLY A 23 6.52 25.86 25.06
CA GLY A 23 5.80 26.29 23.85
C GLY A 23 6.62 26.13 22.57
N GLN A 24 7.94 26.36 22.62
CA GLN A 24 8.84 26.09 21.48
C GLN A 24 9.01 24.59 21.23
N LEU A 25 9.14 23.81 22.30
CA LEU A 25 9.24 22.35 22.22
C LEU A 25 8.00 21.72 21.60
N TYR A 26 6.80 22.09 22.03
CA TYR A 26 5.56 21.57 21.45
C TYR A 26 5.39 21.93 19.97
N ARG A 27 5.78 23.16 19.58
CA ARG A 27 5.78 23.55 18.16
C ARG A 27 6.78 22.71 17.36
N ALA A 28 8.00 22.51 17.87
CA ALA A 28 9.00 21.68 17.21
C ALA A 28 8.54 20.23 17.05
N GLN A 29 7.91 19.65 18.08
CA GLN A 29 7.31 18.31 18.01
C GLN A 29 6.18 18.24 16.97
N TRP A 30 5.35 19.28 16.87
CA TRP A 30 4.31 19.36 15.84
C TRP A 30 4.87 19.47 14.42
N GLU A 31 5.93 20.26 14.21
CA GLU A 31 6.61 20.36 12.91
C GLU A 31 7.27 19.03 12.51
N ASP A 32 7.92 18.34 13.46
CA ASP A 32 8.47 17.00 13.21
C ASP A 32 7.36 16.01 12.85
N TRP A 33 6.26 16.02 13.61
CA TRP A 33 5.11 15.18 13.33
C TRP A 33 4.56 15.43 11.91
N LYS A 34 4.38 16.70 11.53
CA LYS A 34 3.93 17.05 10.18
C LYS A 34 4.90 16.54 9.12
N THR A 35 6.20 16.71 9.34
CA THR A 35 7.21 16.29 8.36
C THR A 35 7.23 14.77 8.19
N ARG A 36 7.09 14.03 9.30
CA ARG A 36 7.24 12.57 9.30
C ARG A 36 5.96 11.82 8.97
N PHE A 37 4.80 12.29 9.42
CA PHE A 37 3.56 11.51 9.36
C PHE A 37 2.55 12.06 8.35
N ARG A 38 2.47 13.38 8.16
CA ARG A 38 1.48 13.99 7.25
C ARG A 38 1.54 13.42 5.82
N PRO A 39 2.72 13.23 5.18
CA PRO A 39 2.77 12.67 3.84
C PRO A 39 2.17 11.26 3.73
N TYR A 40 2.26 10.46 4.79
CA TYR A 40 1.66 9.12 4.81
C TYR A 40 0.16 9.20 5.03
N ILE A 41 -0.31 10.07 5.93
CA ILE A 41 -1.74 10.32 6.16
C ILE A 41 -2.39 10.82 4.86
N ASP A 42 -1.75 11.74 4.15
CA ASP A 42 -2.25 12.27 2.88
C ASP A 42 -2.36 11.15 1.83
N ARG A 43 -1.34 10.29 1.69
CA ARG A 43 -1.41 9.11 0.79
C ARG A 43 -2.53 8.14 1.16
N LEU A 44 -2.70 7.86 2.45
CA LEU A 44 -3.78 6.99 2.92
C LEU A 44 -5.15 7.60 2.62
N ALA A 45 -5.31 8.90 2.84
CA ALA A 45 -6.54 9.63 2.52
C ALA A 45 -6.84 9.62 1.02
N ASP A 46 -5.81 9.81 0.18
CA ASP A 46 -5.94 9.76 -1.29
C ASP A 46 -6.35 8.37 -1.75
N MET A 47 -5.75 7.31 -1.21
CA MET A 47 -6.15 5.93 -1.53
C MET A 47 -7.58 5.65 -1.06
N ALA A 48 -7.93 6.03 0.16
CA ALA A 48 -9.26 5.81 0.74
C ALA A 48 -10.37 6.51 -0.07
N LYS A 49 -10.09 7.70 -0.60
CA LYS A 49 -11.05 8.50 -1.37
C LYS A 49 -11.02 8.24 -2.87
N SER A 50 -10.04 7.47 -3.36
CA SER A 50 -9.89 7.23 -4.78
C SER A 50 -11.04 6.38 -5.33
N PRO A 51 -11.84 6.91 -6.28
CA PRO A 51 -12.90 6.12 -6.93
C PRO A 51 -12.35 5.07 -7.89
N THR A 52 -11.05 5.13 -8.21
CA THR A 52 -10.41 4.28 -9.22
C THR A 52 -9.51 3.20 -8.63
N PHE A 53 -9.14 3.31 -7.36
CA PHE A 53 -8.15 2.43 -6.74
C PHE A 53 -8.52 0.96 -6.83
N ALA A 54 -9.75 0.58 -6.45
CA ALA A 54 -10.19 -0.81 -6.50
C ALA A 54 -10.14 -1.40 -7.92
N ARG A 55 -10.57 -0.64 -8.92
CA ARG A 55 -10.48 -1.05 -10.33
C ARG A 55 -9.04 -1.19 -10.79
N GLN A 56 -8.16 -0.25 -10.44
CA GLN A 56 -6.74 -0.32 -10.78
C GLN A 56 -6.06 -1.57 -10.19
N GLN A 57 -6.41 -1.94 -8.95
CA GLN A 57 -5.92 -3.17 -8.33
C GLN A 57 -6.47 -4.42 -9.04
N GLY A 58 -7.75 -4.41 -9.41
CA GLY A 58 -8.35 -5.46 -10.24
C GLY A 58 -7.66 -5.62 -11.59
N ASP A 59 -7.45 -4.52 -12.31
CA ASP A 59 -6.79 -4.48 -13.62
C ASP A 59 -5.36 -5.01 -13.54
N ALA A 60 -4.60 -4.60 -12.51
CA ALA A 60 -3.25 -5.08 -12.27
C ALA A 60 -3.20 -6.59 -12.00
N ALA A 61 -4.11 -7.11 -11.17
CA ALA A 61 -4.21 -8.53 -10.86
C ALA A 61 -4.57 -9.35 -12.11
N SER A 62 -5.54 -8.88 -12.90
CA SER A 62 -5.92 -9.49 -14.17
C SER A 62 -4.77 -9.51 -15.18
N ALA A 63 -4.02 -8.40 -15.29
CA ALA A 63 -2.86 -8.32 -16.16
C ALA A 63 -1.74 -9.29 -15.75
N ALA A 64 -1.52 -9.49 -14.45
CA ALA A 64 -0.57 -10.46 -13.94
C ALA A 64 -0.95 -11.91 -14.32
N VAL A 65 -2.24 -12.27 -14.23
CA VAL A 65 -2.74 -13.57 -14.68
C VAL A 65 -2.52 -13.74 -16.20
N ASN A 66 -2.86 -12.73 -16.99
CA ASN A 66 -2.65 -12.77 -18.44
C ASN A 66 -1.19 -13.00 -18.80
N THR A 67 -0.27 -12.36 -18.08
CA THR A 67 1.18 -12.51 -18.25
C THR A 67 1.63 -13.93 -17.89
N SER A 68 1.12 -14.47 -16.77
CA SER A 68 1.41 -15.84 -16.34
C SER A 68 0.99 -16.86 -17.41
N TYR A 69 -0.24 -16.76 -17.93
CA TYR A 69 -0.72 -17.65 -18.98
C TYR A 69 0.02 -17.51 -20.33
N ALA A 70 0.51 -16.31 -20.66
CA ALA A 70 1.35 -16.12 -21.84
C ALA A 70 2.68 -16.88 -21.68
N ASN A 71 3.32 -16.74 -20.52
CA ASN A 71 4.56 -17.45 -20.19
C ASN A 71 4.35 -18.97 -20.16
N THR A 72 3.25 -19.45 -19.57
CA THR A 72 2.91 -20.88 -19.56
C THR A 72 2.74 -21.42 -20.98
N GLY A 73 2.08 -20.68 -21.87
CA GLY A 73 1.89 -21.10 -23.27
C GLY A 73 3.21 -21.29 -24.02
N GLU A 74 4.13 -20.32 -23.88
CA GLU A 74 5.46 -20.43 -24.50
C GLU A 74 6.32 -21.52 -23.85
N ALA A 75 6.29 -21.67 -22.53
CA ALA A 75 7.01 -22.73 -21.82
C ALA A 75 6.55 -24.12 -22.29
N LEU A 76 5.24 -24.32 -22.43
CA LEU A 76 4.67 -25.59 -22.89
C LEU A 76 5.08 -25.89 -24.35
N LYS A 77 5.15 -24.86 -25.19
CA LYS A 77 5.63 -24.98 -26.57
C LYS A 77 7.11 -25.37 -26.64
N LEU A 78 7.96 -24.70 -25.87
CA LEU A 78 9.39 -25.02 -25.79
C LEU A 78 9.63 -26.43 -25.24
N GLN A 79 8.88 -26.82 -24.22
CA GLN A 79 8.94 -28.17 -23.64
C GLN A 79 8.61 -29.23 -24.70
N ARG A 80 7.56 -29.03 -25.50
CA ARG A 80 7.21 -29.95 -26.59
C ARG A 80 8.29 -30.01 -27.67
N GLN A 81 8.82 -28.87 -28.08
CA GLN A 81 9.90 -28.81 -29.06
C GLN A 81 11.13 -29.58 -28.57
N GLY A 82 11.51 -29.42 -27.30
CA GLY A 82 12.61 -30.16 -26.67
C GLY A 82 12.37 -31.67 -26.60
N MET A 83 11.10 -32.11 -26.54
CA MET A 83 10.72 -33.53 -26.56
C MET A 83 10.44 -34.06 -27.99
N GLY A 84 10.56 -33.24 -29.02
CA GLY A 84 10.22 -33.62 -30.40
C GLY A 84 8.72 -33.88 -30.62
N LEU A 85 7.84 -33.41 -29.73
CA LEU A 85 6.41 -33.64 -29.80
C LEU A 85 5.73 -32.62 -30.73
N ASN A 86 5.05 -33.12 -31.75
CA ASN A 86 4.19 -32.32 -32.63
C ASN A 86 2.72 -32.64 -32.37
N LEU A 87 1.97 -31.63 -31.94
CA LEU A 87 0.53 -31.76 -31.75
C LEU A 87 -0.19 -31.69 -33.10
N THR A 88 -1.24 -32.51 -33.25
CA THR A 88 -2.17 -32.34 -34.38
C THR A 88 -2.89 -30.99 -34.27
N PRO A 89 -3.40 -30.42 -35.37
CA PRO A 89 -4.15 -29.15 -35.32
C PRO A 89 -5.31 -29.18 -34.32
N ALA A 90 -6.03 -30.31 -34.21
CA ALA A 90 -7.11 -30.48 -33.26
C ALA A 90 -6.62 -30.44 -31.80
N GLN A 91 -5.48 -31.05 -31.50
CA GLN A 91 -4.89 -31.00 -30.15
C GLN A 91 -4.40 -29.60 -29.78
N GLN A 92 -3.81 -28.87 -30.73
CA GLN A 92 -3.39 -27.48 -30.52
C GLN A 92 -4.59 -26.57 -30.20
N GLN A 93 -5.68 -26.71 -30.95
CA GLN A 93 -6.91 -25.95 -30.70
C GLN A 93 -7.55 -26.29 -29.35
N ALA A 94 -7.58 -27.57 -28.97
CA ALA A 94 -8.12 -27.99 -27.68
C ALA A 94 -7.30 -27.42 -26.50
N GLU A 95 -5.97 -27.45 -26.61
CA GLU A 95 -5.06 -26.88 -25.62
C GLU A 95 -5.21 -25.36 -25.51
N GLN A 96 -5.23 -24.65 -26.65
CA GLN A 96 -5.45 -23.20 -26.67
C GLN A 96 -6.80 -22.81 -26.08
N ARG A 97 -7.86 -23.58 -26.36
CA ARG A 97 -9.18 -23.34 -25.77
C ARG A 97 -9.14 -23.52 -24.26
N LYS A 98 -8.49 -24.58 -23.76
CA LYS A 98 -8.33 -24.82 -22.32
C LYS A 98 -7.57 -23.69 -21.63
N LEU A 99 -6.45 -23.26 -22.22
CA LEU A 99 -5.64 -22.14 -21.68
C LEU A 99 -6.41 -20.82 -21.72
N SER A 100 -7.15 -20.55 -22.79
CA SER A 100 -7.94 -19.32 -22.92
C SER A 100 -9.09 -19.27 -21.92
N LEU A 101 -9.78 -20.39 -21.72
CA LEU A 101 -10.86 -20.50 -20.73
C LEU A 101 -10.32 -20.35 -19.31
N GLY A 102 -9.22 -21.03 -18.98
CA GLY A 102 -8.55 -20.90 -17.68
C GLY A 102 -8.11 -19.45 -17.43
N ARG A 103 -7.45 -18.84 -18.41
CA ARG A 103 -7.03 -17.42 -18.34
C ARG A 103 -8.20 -16.50 -18.05
N ALA A 104 -9.32 -16.64 -18.76
CA ALA A 104 -10.48 -15.78 -18.58
C ALA A 104 -11.10 -15.95 -17.18
N ALA A 105 -11.24 -17.19 -16.70
CA ALA A 105 -11.79 -17.48 -15.38
C ALA A 105 -10.87 -16.94 -14.26
N ASP A 106 -9.58 -17.23 -14.33
CA ASP A 106 -8.60 -16.82 -13.33
C ASP A 106 -8.41 -15.29 -13.33
N SER A 107 -8.45 -14.66 -14.51
CA SER A 107 -8.37 -13.21 -14.67
C SER A 107 -9.56 -12.52 -14.00
N ALA A 108 -10.78 -13.02 -14.22
CA ALA A 108 -11.97 -12.50 -13.57
C ALA A 108 -11.96 -12.72 -12.06
N ALA A 109 -11.53 -13.90 -11.61
CA ALA A 109 -11.39 -14.22 -10.19
C ALA A 109 -10.36 -13.31 -9.50
N ALA A 110 -9.18 -13.15 -10.09
CA ALA A 110 -8.12 -12.29 -9.60
C ALA A 110 -8.55 -10.81 -9.57
N TYR A 111 -9.22 -10.35 -10.63
CA TYR A 111 -9.77 -8.99 -10.69
C TYR A 111 -10.75 -8.75 -9.54
N ASN A 112 -11.70 -9.66 -9.33
CA ASN A 112 -12.71 -9.52 -8.30
C ASN A 112 -12.10 -9.55 -6.90
N GLN A 113 -11.20 -10.50 -6.64
CA GLN A 113 -10.53 -10.63 -5.36
C GLN A 113 -9.72 -9.37 -5.02
N ALA A 114 -8.92 -8.88 -5.96
CA ALA A 114 -8.12 -7.67 -5.76
C ALA A 114 -9.00 -6.43 -5.58
N SER A 115 -10.08 -6.31 -6.35
CA SER A 115 -11.04 -5.21 -6.20
C SER A 115 -11.73 -5.20 -4.84
N ILE A 116 -12.13 -6.37 -4.34
CA ILE A 116 -12.75 -6.52 -3.01
C ILE A 116 -11.75 -6.18 -1.91
N SER A 117 -10.55 -6.75 -1.97
CA SER A 117 -9.49 -6.46 -0.99
C SER A 117 -9.08 -4.99 -0.99
N ALA A 118 -9.09 -4.33 -2.15
CA ALA A 118 -8.83 -2.90 -2.25
C ALA A 118 -9.92 -2.05 -1.59
N ARG A 119 -11.20 -2.42 -1.74
CA ARG A 119 -12.31 -1.74 -1.04
C ARG A 119 -12.23 -1.94 0.47
N ASP A 120 -11.97 -3.16 0.92
CA ASP A 120 -11.76 -3.45 2.34
C ASP A 120 -10.59 -2.64 2.92
N LEU A 121 -9.51 -2.46 2.17
CA LEU A 121 -8.43 -1.56 2.56
C LEU A 121 -8.89 -0.10 2.68
N GLN A 122 -9.67 0.40 1.71
CA GLN A 122 -10.22 1.76 1.77
C GLN A 122 -11.09 1.95 3.01
N ASP A 123 -11.96 1.00 3.31
CA ASP A 123 -12.83 1.01 4.50
C ASP A 123 -12.01 0.98 5.79
N LYS A 124 -10.96 0.14 5.86
CA LYS A 124 -10.04 0.08 7.01
C LYS A 124 -9.28 1.38 7.23
N ILE A 125 -8.88 2.06 6.17
CA ILE A 125 -8.25 3.38 6.27
C ILE A 125 -9.26 4.40 6.82
N LEU A 126 -10.48 4.45 6.29
CA LEU A 126 -11.53 5.37 6.72
C LEU A 126 -11.94 5.14 8.18
N ALA A 127 -12.01 3.87 8.61
CA ALA A 127 -12.34 3.49 9.98
C ALA A 127 -11.19 3.76 10.98
N GLY A 128 -10.03 4.25 10.52
CA GLY A 128 -8.86 4.49 11.38
C GLY A 128 -8.13 3.21 11.81
N GLY A 129 -8.47 2.06 11.23
CA GLY A 129 -7.93 0.74 11.60
C GLY A 129 -6.44 0.52 11.26
N MET A 130 -5.81 1.45 10.52
CA MET A 130 -4.41 1.34 10.08
C MET A 130 -3.39 1.88 11.10
N GLY A 131 -3.75 2.00 12.37
CA GLY A 131 -2.77 2.23 13.46
C GLY A 131 -2.57 3.70 13.88
N LEU A 132 -3.55 4.58 13.66
CA LEU A 132 -3.51 5.93 14.24
C LEU A 132 -3.81 5.96 15.75
N SER A 133 -4.16 4.82 16.36
CA SER A 133 -4.43 4.69 17.80
C SER A 133 -3.17 4.71 18.69
N ASN A 134 -1.97 4.60 18.11
CA ASN A 134 -0.69 4.64 18.85
C ASN A 134 0.03 5.99 18.68
N ILE A 135 -0.69 7.11 18.73
CA ILE A 135 -0.03 8.39 19.02
C ILE A 135 0.41 8.32 20.49
N PRO A 136 1.71 8.28 20.80
CA PRO A 136 2.18 8.23 22.17
C PRO A 136 1.63 9.44 22.92
N ASN A 137 0.88 9.21 24.00
CA ASN A 137 0.50 10.24 24.95
C ASN A 137 1.74 10.62 25.77
N THR A 138 2.69 11.35 25.20
CA THR A 138 3.90 11.83 25.89
C THR A 138 3.62 12.99 26.87
N GLY A 139 2.37 13.14 27.32
CA GLY A 139 1.97 14.09 28.36
C GLY A 139 1.91 13.51 29.78
N GLN A 140 2.11 12.21 29.98
CA GLN A 140 2.14 11.65 31.34
C GLN A 140 3.52 11.85 31.97
N VAL A 141 3.64 12.98 32.67
CA VAL A 141 4.64 13.21 33.70
C VAL A 141 4.54 12.05 34.69
N GLN A 142 5.55 11.19 34.67
CA GLN A 142 5.75 10.13 35.65
C GLN A 142 6.14 10.83 36.96
N GLN A 143 5.14 11.16 37.78
CA GLN A 143 5.37 11.54 39.17
C GLN A 143 5.60 10.26 39.97
N GLY A 144 6.65 10.29 40.80
CA GLY A 144 7.13 9.17 41.60
C GLY A 144 6.22 8.74 42.73
#